data_AF-A0A7C0US01-F1
#
_entry.id   AF-A0A7C0US01-F1
#
_cell.length_a   1.000
_cell.length_b   1.000
_cell.length_c   1.000
_cell.angle_alpha   90.00
_cell.angle_beta   90.00
_cell.angle_gamma   90.00
#
_symmetry.space_group_name_H-M   'P 1'
#
loop_
_entity.id
_entity.type
_entity.pdbx_description
1 polymer ?
#
loop_
_entity_poly.entity_id
_entity_poly.type
_entity_poly.pdbx_seq_one_letter_code
_entity_poly.pdbx_strand_id
1 'polypeptide(L)'
;MEINFKKLEKILAEVLESETASKIYLTVYRKGGLKSKDIARLTKLHPSTVRNCLYELCKQKVLYRKKNKEAKVGKNPYVYFAAPPDTLIKRYIKRLENELNQLARLAGAKIEIRFEGERRC
;
A
#
# COMPACT_ATOMS: atom_id res chain seq x y z
N MET A 1 17.50 0.03 -15.72
CA MET A 1 17.58 -0.48 -14.34
C MET A 1 16.50 -1.54 -14.17
N GLU A 2 16.87 -2.80 -14.01
CA GLU A 2 15.91 -3.88 -13.84
C GLU A 2 15.36 -3.84 -12.40
N ILE A 3 14.07 -3.56 -12.26
CA ILE A 3 13.43 -3.45 -10.95
C ILE A 3 13.14 -4.85 -10.42
N ASN A 4 13.79 -5.23 -9.31
CA ASN A 4 13.48 -6.49 -8.63
C ASN A 4 12.17 -6.38 -7.85
N PHE A 5 11.06 -6.73 -8.50
CA PHE A 5 9.72 -6.64 -7.94
C PHE A 5 9.53 -7.50 -6.68
N LYS A 6 10.15 -8.67 -6.61
CA LYS A 6 10.03 -9.55 -5.45
C LYS A 6 10.66 -8.93 -4.20
N LYS A 7 11.76 -8.19 -4.38
CA LYS A 7 12.38 -7.41 -3.29
C LYS A 7 11.48 -6.26 -2.86
N LEU A 8 10.91 -5.51 -3.81
CA LEU A 8 10.00 -4.40 -3.51
C LEU A 8 8.72 -4.88 -2.81
N GLU A 9 8.19 -6.03 -3.19
CA GLU A 9 7.01 -6.63 -2.56
C GLU A 9 7.29 -6.96 -1.09
N LYS A 10 8.48 -7.47 -0.75
CA LYS A 10 8.88 -7.70 0.65
C LYS A 10 8.97 -6.42 1.46
N ILE A 11 9.66 -5.41 0.96
CA ILE A 11 9.79 -4.11 1.65
C ILE A 11 8.41 -3.49 1.86
N LEU A 12 7.54 -3.54 0.85
CA LEU A 12 6.20 -3.00 0.97
C LEU A 12 5.32 -3.84 1.89
N ALA A 13 5.58 -5.14 2.06
CA ALA A 13 4.90 -5.97 3.03
C ALA A 13 5.24 -5.56 4.48
N GLU A 14 6.46 -5.08 4.74
CA GLU A 14 6.83 -4.47 6.03
C GLU A 14 6.10 -3.14 6.24
N VAL A 15 6.02 -2.32 5.19
CA VAL A 15 5.32 -1.02 5.22
C VAL A 15 3.82 -1.19 5.47
N LEU A 16 3.18 -2.13 4.77
CA LEU A 16 1.73 -2.37 4.83
C LEU A 16 1.33 -3.45 5.84
N GLU A 17 2.30 -4.06 6.52
CA GLU A 17 2.12 -5.19 7.45
C GLU A 17 1.34 -6.37 6.82
N SER A 18 1.46 -6.55 5.49
CA SER A 18 0.71 -7.58 4.78
C SER A 18 1.30 -7.86 3.40
N GLU A 19 1.70 -9.12 3.16
CA GLU A 19 2.14 -9.61 1.85
C GLU A 19 1.03 -9.48 0.79
N THR A 20 -0.20 -9.81 1.17
CA THR A 20 -1.37 -9.73 0.28
C THR A 20 -1.62 -8.28 -0.15
N ALA A 21 -1.58 -7.34 0.80
CA ALA A 21 -1.73 -5.92 0.51
C ALA A 21 -0.63 -5.40 -0.40
N SER A 22 0.63 -5.77 -0.11
CA SER A 22 1.79 -5.41 -0.91
C SER A 22 1.66 -5.87 -2.36
N LYS A 23 1.31 -7.13 -2.58
CA LYS A 23 1.11 -7.71 -3.90
C LYS A 23 -0.01 -7.00 -4.68
N ILE A 24 -1.13 -6.72 -4.02
CA ILE A 24 -2.26 -6.00 -4.62
C ILE A 24 -1.85 -4.57 -4.98
N TYR A 25 -1.22 -3.84 -4.06
CA TYR A 25 -0.78 -2.47 -4.28
C TYR A 25 0.16 -2.36 -5.48
N LEU A 26 1.23 -3.16 -5.54
CA LEU A 26 2.18 -3.13 -6.65
C LEU A 26 1.53 -3.46 -7.98
N THR A 27 0.60 -4.43 -7.98
CA THR A 27 -0.15 -4.80 -9.18
C THR A 27 -1.01 -3.63 -9.69
N VAL A 28 -1.71 -2.94 -8.80
CA VAL A 28 -2.55 -1.78 -9.14
C VAL A 28 -1.69 -0.59 -9.58
N TYR A 29 -0.62 -0.28 -8.85
CA TYR A 29 0.29 0.83 -9.14
C TYR A 29 0.90 0.69 -10.54
N ARG A 30 1.42 -0.49 -10.87
CA ARG A 30 2.04 -0.76 -12.18
C ARG A 30 1.08 -0.64 -13.36
N LYS A 31 -0.19 -0.98 -13.16
CA LYS A 31 -1.19 -1.01 -14.24
C LYS A 31 -1.98 0.30 -14.37
N GLY A 32 -1.79 1.26 -13.46
CA GLY A 32 -2.42 2.58 -13.55
C GLY A 32 -3.94 2.57 -13.38
N GLY A 33 -4.48 1.56 -12.70
CA GLY A 33 -5.92 1.41 -12.48
C GLY A 33 -6.46 0.04 -12.88
N LEU A 34 -7.11 -0.68 -11.95
CA LEU A 34 -7.67 -2.01 -12.25
C LEU A 34 -9.03 -2.24 -11.59
N LYS A 35 -9.87 -3.07 -12.21
CA LYS A 35 -11.10 -3.59 -11.57
C LYS A 35 -10.75 -4.77 -10.66
N SER A 36 -11.56 -5.04 -9.64
CA SER A 36 -11.30 -6.11 -8.66
C SER A 36 -11.08 -7.49 -9.30
N LYS A 37 -11.81 -7.81 -10.38
CA LYS A 37 -11.64 -9.08 -11.13
C LYS A 37 -10.27 -9.20 -11.78
N ASP A 38 -9.74 -8.10 -12.31
CA ASP A 38 -8.47 -8.09 -13.03
C ASP A 38 -7.32 -8.16 -12.03
N ILE A 39 -7.49 -7.54 -10.85
CA ILE A 39 -6.58 -7.69 -9.71
C ILE A 39 -6.50 -9.16 -9.30
N ALA A 40 -7.64 -9.82 -9.03
CA ALA A 40 -7.66 -11.23 -8.65
C ALA A 40 -6.96 -12.15 -9.66
N ARG A 41 -7.21 -11.93 -10.97
CA ARG A 41 -6.55 -12.68 -12.03
C ARG A 41 -5.03 -12.45 -12.05
N LEU A 42 -4.59 -11.20 -11.94
CA LEU A 42 -3.16 -10.85 -12.02
C LEU A 42 -2.37 -11.28 -10.77
N THR A 43 -2.96 -11.14 -9.59
CA THR A 43 -2.31 -11.52 -8.33
C THR A 43 -2.42 -13.02 -8.03
N LYS A 44 -3.29 -13.75 -8.77
CA LYS A 44 -3.67 -15.14 -8.51
C LYS A 44 -4.24 -15.35 -7.09
N LEU A 45 -4.88 -14.31 -6.53
CA LEU A 45 -5.54 -14.36 -5.24
C LEU A 45 -7.03 -14.66 -5.41
N HIS A 46 -7.62 -15.30 -4.40
CA HIS A 46 -9.05 -15.59 -4.42
C HIS A 46 -9.89 -14.29 -4.45
N PRO A 47 -11.01 -14.23 -5.22
CA PRO A 47 -11.81 -13.00 -5.35
C PRO A 47 -12.34 -12.42 -4.04
N SER A 48 -12.65 -13.25 -3.02
CA SER A 48 -13.07 -12.74 -1.70
C SER A 48 -11.92 -12.07 -0.96
N THR A 49 -10.73 -12.67 -0.96
CA THR A 49 -9.50 -12.11 -0.38
C THR A 49 -9.19 -10.75 -1.00
N VAL A 50 -9.29 -10.65 -2.33
CA VAL A 50 -9.09 -9.38 -3.02
C VAL A 50 -10.13 -8.35 -2.60
N ARG A 51 -11.42 -8.71 -2.52
CA ARG A 51 -12.46 -7.76 -2.09
C ARG A 51 -12.21 -7.23 -0.68
N ASN A 52 -11.88 -8.10 0.26
CA ASN A 52 -11.61 -7.71 1.65
C ASN A 52 -10.36 -6.81 1.74
N CYS A 53 -9.28 -7.20 1.06
CA CYS A 53 -8.05 -6.41 1.06
C CYS A 53 -8.24 -5.05 0.38
N LEU A 54 -8.98 -4.99 -0.74
CA LEU A 54 -9.31 -3.72 -1.39
C LEU A 54 -10.15 -2.80 -0.49
N TYR A 55 -11.06 -3.36 0.31
CA TYR A 55 -11.84 -2.59 1.28
C TYR A 55 -10.93 -1.97 2.35
N GLU A 56 -10.08 -2.76 2.98
CA GLU A 56 -9.14 -2.28 4.01
C GLU A 56 -8.14 -1.26 3.45
N LEU A 57 -7.57 -1.53 2.27
CA LEU A 57 -6.63 -0.59 1.64
C LEU A 57 -7.28 0.74 1.24
N CYS A 58 -8.57 0.73 0.86
CA CYS A 58 -9.32 1.96 0.63
C CYS A 58 -9.56 2.72 1.95
N LYS A 59 -9.95 2.01 3.02
CA LYS A 59 -10.15 2.58 4.35
C LYS A 59 -8.88 3.24 4.88
N GLN A 60 -7.73 2.60 4.66
CA GLN A 60 -6.41 3.11 5.02
C GLN A 60 -5.87 4.19 4.06
N LYS A 61 -6.61 4.58 3.01
CA LYS A 61 -6.15 5.55 1.99
C LYS A 61 -4.82 5.12 1.33
N VAL A 62 -4.62 3.82 1.17
CA VAL A 62 -3.51 3.19 0.41
C VAL A 62 -3.92 3.00 -1.05
N LEU A 63 -5.20 2.68 -1.26
CA LEU A 63 -5.85 2.68 -2.56
C LEU A 63 -6.98 3.71 -2.60
N TYR A 64 -7.30 4.17 -3.79
CA TYR A 64 -8.46 5.00 -4.09
C TYR A 64 -9.34 4.29 -5.11
N ARG A 65 -10.66 4.48 -5.01
CA ARG A 65 -11.61 3.90 -5.96
C ARG A 65 -12.36 4.98 -6.71
N LYS A 66 -12.56 4.79 -8.01
CA LYS A 66 -13.40 5.64 -8.86
C LYS A 66 -14.50 4.81 -9.49
N LYS A 67 -15.73 5.32 -9.47
CA LYS A 67 -16.86 4.68 -10.15
C LYS A 67 -16.63 4.77 -11.66
N ASN A 68 -16.64 3.63 -12.34
CA ASN A 68 -16.62 3.56 -13.79
C ASN A 68 -18.05 3.83 -14.31
N LYS A 69 -18.18 4.86 -15.17
CA LYS A 69 -19.47 5.27 -15.75
C LYS A 69 -20.03 4.25 -16.74
N GLU A 70 -19.19 3.38 -17.30
CA GLU A 70 -19.57 2.36 -18.30
C GLU A 70 -19.90 0.99 -17.67
N ALA A 71 -19.93 0.89 -16.34
CA ALA A 71 -20.18 -0.38 -15.67
C ALA A 71 -21.65 -0.81 -15.79
N LYS A 72 -21.89 -1.97 -16.40
CA LYS A 72 -23.21 -2.63 -16.43
C LYS A 72 -23.73 -2.90 -15.02
N VAL A 73 -25.04 -2.81 -14.84
CA VAL A 73 -25.77 -3.06 -13.60
C VAL A 73 -25.41 -4.43 -13.02
N GLY A 74 -25.21 -4.52 -11.70
CA GLY A 74 -24.97 -5.78 -10.97
C GLY A 74 -23.51 -6.23 -10.83
N LYS A 75 -22.52 -5.46 -11.32
CA LYS A 75 -21.08 -5.74 -11.11
C LYS A 75 -20.40 -4.61 -10.35
N ASN A 76 -19.34 -4.94 -9.60
CA ASN A 76 -18.50 -3.94 -8.91
C ASN A 76 -18.01 -2.88 -9.91
N PRO A 77 -18.54 -1.63 -9.86
CA PRO A 77 -18.27 -0.64 -10.89
C PRO A 77 -16.96 0.10 -10.65
N TYR A 78 -16.19 -0.25 -9.61
CA TYR A 78 -15.03 0.51 -9.20
C TYR A 78 -13.75 0.10 -9.94
N VAL A 79 -12.98 1.11 -10.33
CA VAL A 79 -11.56 0.99 -10.70
C VAL A 79 -10.74 1.49 -9.52
N TYR A 80 -9.75 0.72 -9.13
CA TYR A 80 -8.87 0.99 -8.01
C TYR A 80 -7.55 1.53 -8.50
N PHE A 81 -7.05 2.58 -7.85
CA PHE A 81 -5.79 3.25 -8.11
C PHE A 81 -4.95 3.22 -6.84
N ALA A 82 -3.64 3.11 -6.99
CA ALA A 82 -2.73 3.13 -5.86
C ALA A 82 -2.35 4.56 -5.49
N ALA A 83 -2.23 4.83 -4.19
CA ALA A 83 -1.61 6.06 -3.73
C ALA A 83 -0.15 6.14 -4.21
N PRO A 84 0.43 7.36 -4.28
CA PRO A 84 1.85 7.50 -4.55
C PRO A 84 2.72 6.79 -3.49
N PRO A 85 3.82 6.10 -3.87
CA PRO A 85 4.68 5.37 -2.93
C PRO A 85 5.30 6.27 -1.86
N ASP A 86 5.62 7.53 -2.19
CA ASP A 86 6.15 8.51 -1.24
C ASP A 86 5.17 8.77 -0.08
N THR A 87 3.86 8.69 -0.34
CA THR A 87 2.83 8.79 0.69
C THR A 87 2.90 7.62 1.68
N LEU A 88 3.15 6.41 1.20
CA LEU A 88 3.30 5.23 2.06
C LEU A 88 4.61 5.28 2.85
N ILE A 89 5.71 5.64 2.18
CA ILE A 89 7.03 5.78 2.80
C ILE A 89 6.99 6.80 3.95
N LYS A 90 6.40 7.98 3.72
CA LYS A 90 6.23 9.00 4.76
C LYS A 90 5.45 8.50 5.98
N ARG A 91 4.36 7.74 5.76
CA ARG A 91 3.57 7.17 6.85
C ARG A 91 4.36 6.12 7.63
N TYR A 92 5.11 5.26 6.93
CA TYR A 92 5.93 4.23 7.55
C TYR A 92 7.06 4.81 8.39
N ILE A 93 7.80 5.78 7.84
CA ILE A 93 8.86 6.50 8.57
C ILE A 93 8.29 7.15 9.83
N LYS A 94 7.15 7.84 9.73
CA LYS A 94 6.51 8.46 10.90
C LYS A 94 6.08 7.44 11.96
N ARG A 95 5.67 6.24 11.54
CA ARG A 95 5.37 5.15 12.48
C ARG A 95 6.64 4.66 13.18
N LEU A 96 7.70 4.38 12.42
CA LEU A 96 8.99 3.97 12.97
C LEU A 96 9.59 5.01 13.92
N GLU A 97 9.51 6.30 13.57
CA GLU A 97 9.89 7.41 14.47
C GLU A 97 9.21 7.29 15.82
N ASN A 98 7.88 7.13 15.81
CA ASN A 98 7.11 7.03 17.04
C ASN A 98 7.49 5.79 17.85
N GLU A 99 7.60 4.62 17.20
CA GLU A 99 7.96 3.35 17.85
C GLU A 99 9.37 3.39 18.45
N LEU A 100 10.36 3.90 17.72
CA LEU A 100 11.73 4.02 18.21
C LEU A 100 11.85 5.04 19.33
N ASN A 101 11.14 6.17 19.26
CA ASN A 101 11.10 7.14 20.35
C ASN A 101 10.42 6.58 21.60
N GLN A 102 9.38 5.76 21.45
CA GLN A 102 8.77 5.03 22.57
C GLN A 102 9.79 4.07 23.20
N LEU A 103 10.51 3.29 22.39
CA LEU A 103 11.55 2.38 22.87
C LEU A 103 12.69 3.13 23.60
N ALA A 104 13.16 4.25 23.04
CA ALA A 104 14.21 5.07 23.66
C ALA A 104 13.80 5.57 25.06
N ARG A 105 12.55 6.04 25.20
CA ARG A 105 11.99 6.47 26.50
C ARG A 105 11.91 5.32 27.49
N LEU A 106 11.46 4.14 27.05
CA LEU A 106 11.43 2.94 27.89
C LEU A 106 12.83 2.50 28.35
N ALA A 107 13.83 2.66 27.49
CA ALA A 107 15.23 2.34 27.80
C ALA A 107 15.96 3.42 28.62
N GLY A 108 15.29 4.54 28.96
CA GLY A 108 15.92 5.68 29.65
C GLY A 108 16.95 6.43 28.79
N ALA A 109 16.95 6.20 27.47
CA ALA A 109 17.85 6.88 26.55
C ALA A 109 17.42 8.35 26.38
N LYS A 110 18.39 9.27 26.43
CA LYS A 110 18.17 10.71 26.20
C LYS A 110 18.38 11.06 24.73
N ILE A 111 17.67 10.35 23.85
CA ILE A 111 17.71 10.57 22.39
C ILE A 111 16.30 10.85 21.87
N GLU A 112 16.21 11.72 20.88
CA GLU A 112 15.00 11.91 20.06
C GLU A 112 15.37 11.61 18.61
N ILE A 113 14.65 10.65 18.03
CA ILE A 113 14.88 10.18 16.67
C ILE A 113 13.94 10.92 15.74
N ARG A 114 14.51 11.56 14.71
CA ARG A 114 13.79 12.23 13.63
C ARG A 114 14.42 11.88 12.29
N PHE A 115 13.61 11.53 11.32
CA PHE A 115 14.00 11.24 9.95
C PHE A 115 13.70 12.45 9.09
N GLU A 116 14.73 12.97 8.45
CA GLU A 116 14.60 14.04 7.46
C GLU A 116 14.65 13.41 6.07
N GLY A 117 13.53 13.51 5.34
CA GLY A 117 13.43 13.06 3.97
C GLY A 117 13.62 14.21 2.99
N GLU A 118 14.79 14.31 2.35
CA GLU A 118 14.98 15.24 1.24
C GLU A 118 14.27 14.73 -0.02
N ARG A 119 13.41 15.56 -0.62
CA ARG A 119 12.96 15.34 -1.99
C ARG A 119 14.07 15.84 -2.92
N ARG A 120 14.85 14.92 -3.49
CA ARG A 120 15.66 15.23 -4.66
C ARG A 120 14.73 15.24 -5.88
N CYS A 121 14.47 16.44 -6.39
CA CYS A 121 13.72 16.69 -7.63
C CYS A 121 14.53 16.18 -8.84
#